data_AF-A0A414NFS6-F1
#
_entry.id   AF-A0A414NFS6-F1
#
_cell.length_a   1.000
_cell.length_b   1.000
_cell.length_c   1.000
_cell.angle_alpha   90.00
_cell.angle_beta   90.00
_cell.angle_gamma   90.00
#
_symmetry.space_group_name_H-M   'P 1'
#
loop_
_entity.id
_entity.type
_entity.pdbx_description
1 polymer ?
#
loop_
_entity_poly.entity_id
_entity_poly.type
_entity_poly.pdbx_seq_one_letter_code
_entity_poly.pdbx_strand_id
1 'polypeptide(L)'
;MQTAEARTVANLSCAQLFLSWGFAEPDLQVEIEDPLDPGTYKRVDYYWLLEDGRAIVGELDGFEKYLKSHGNPRKSPDENLRSAIKAMRRERMRETGLNLAGITVLRFSYADALDTEKFFSLLSTAGVPLA
;
A
#
# COMPACT_ATOMS: atom_id res chain seq x y z
N MET A 1 11.59 10.88 13.14
CA MET A 1 11.81 11.99 12.19
C MET A 1 12.30 11.45 10.85
N GLN A 2 13.43 10.74 10.80
CA GLN A 2 14.04 10.22 9.57
C GLN A 2 13.19 9.22 8.75
N THR A 3 12.27 8.47 9.36
CA THR A 3 11.45 7.45 8.66
C THR A 3 10.22 8.01 7.96
N ALA A 4 9.61 9.08 8.48
CA ALA A 4 8.39 9.67 7.91
C ALA A 4 8.71 10.51 6.67
N GLU A 5 9.80 11.29 6.72
CA GLU A 5 10.33 12.02 5.57
C GLU A 5 10.73 11.06 4.45
N ALA A 6 11.45 9.99 4.78
CA ALA A 6 11.89 9.01 3.80
C ALA A 6 10.70 8.26 3.13
N ARG A 7 9.64 7.96 3.88
CA ARG A 7 8.39 7.41 3.30
C ARG A 7 7.70 8.40 2.38
N THR A 8 7.65 9.68 2.75
CA THR A 8 7.07 10.74 1.93
C THR A 8 7.82 10.87 0.60
N VAL A 9 9.15 10.89 0.65
CA VAL A 9 10.00 10.94 -0.56
C VAL A 9 9.77 9.71 -1.43
N ALA A 10 9.74 8.51 -0.85
CA ALA A 10 9.47 7.29 -1.60
C ALA A 10 8.09 7.32 -2.29
N ASN A 11 7.06 7.82 -1.59
CA ASN A 11 5.72 7.95 -2.14
C ASN A 11 5.67 8.91 -3.34
N LEU A 12 6.31 10.07 -3.22
CA LEU A 12 6.38 11.04 -4.31
C LEU A 12 7.18 10.51 -5.50
N SER A 13 8.29 9.80 -5.26
CA SER A 13 9.09 9.19 -6.33
C SER A 13 8.30 8.15 -7.12
N CYS A 14 7.53 7.29 -6.45
CA CYS A 14 6.64 6.34 -7.12
C CYS A 14 5.52 7.04 -7.90
N ALA A 15 4.90 8.08 -7.32
CA ALA A 15 3.89 8.88 -8.03
C ALA A 15 4.44 9.46 -9.34
N GLN A 16 5.67 9.97 -9.32
CA GLN A 16 6.31 10.50 -10.51
C GLN A 16 6.64 9.43 -11.56
N LEU A 17 6.94 8.20 -11.15
CA LEU A 17 7.10 7.08 -12.09
C LEU A 17 5.79 6.78 -12.82
N PHE A 18 4.66 6.73 -12.10
CA PHE A 18 3.34 6.50 -12.71
C PHE A 18 3.04 7.51 -13.82
N LEU A 19 3.23 8.80 -13.50
CA LEU A 19 3.04 9.89 -14.45
C LEU A 19 3.99 9.78 -15.65
N SER A 20 5.26 9.43 -15.42
CA SER A 20 6.23 9.26 -16.51
C SER A 20 5.88 8.12 -17.47
N TRP A 21 5.09 7.15 -17.01
CA TRP A 21 4.61 6.02 -17.82
C TRP A 21 3.22 6.25 -18.41
N GLY A 22 2.62 7.43 -18.17
CA GLY A 22 1.32 7.81 -18.72
C GLY A 22 0.12 7.28 -17.94
N PHE A 23 0.31 6.76 -16.72
CA PHE A 23 -0.82 6.50 -15.82
C PHE A 23 -1.38 7.81 -15.27
N ALA A 24 -2.68 7.81 -14.98
CA ALA A 24 -3.35 8.92 -14.33
C ALA A 24 -2.76 9.18 -12.93
N GLU A 25 -2.76 10.45 -12.54
CA GLU A 25 -2.28 10.88 -11.22
C GLU A 25 -3.13 10.25 -10.11
N PRO A 26 -2.52 9.55 -9.13
CA PRO A 26 -3.25 9.09 -7.95
C PRO A 26 -3.48 10.22 -6.96
N ASP A 27 -4.60 10.14 -6.23
CA ASP A 27 -4.73 10.85 -4.97
C ASP A 27 -3.84 10.18 -3.92
N LEU A 28 -3.02 10.97 -3.23
CA LEU A 28 -2.07 10.46 -2.23
C LEU A 28 -2.65 10.51 -0.82
N GLN A 29 -2.30 9.51 0.01
CA GLN A 29 -2.58 9.50 1.45
C GLN A 29 -4.09 9.64 1.79
N VAL A 30 -4.96 9.05 0.97
CA VAL A 30 -6.42 9.13 1.10
C VAL A 30 -6.92 8.28 2.26
N GLU A 31 -7.84 8.82 3.07
CA GLU A 31 -8.54 8.05 4.10
C GLU A 31 -9.80 7.39 3.54
N ILE A 32 -9.90 6.08 3.72
CA ILE A 32 -11.02 5.24 3.29
C ILE A 32 -11.63 4.61 4.54
N GLU A 33 -12.95 4.69 4.68
CA GLU A 33 -13.66 4.01 5.75
C GLU A 33 -13.56 2.49 5.59
N ASP A 34 -13.32 1.77 6.69
CA ASP A 34 -13.32 0.31 6.70
C ASP A 34 -14.77 -0.21 6.61
N PRO A 35 -15.16 -0.87 5.51
CA PRO A 35 -16.52 -1.38 5.36
C PRO A 35 -16.86 -2.48 6.38
N LEU A 36 -15.84 -3.12 6.99
CA LEU A 36 -16.03 -4.12 8.03
C LEU A 36 -16.00 -3.54 9.46
N ASP A 37 -15.65 -2.27 9.60
CA ASP A 37 -15.57 -1.57 10.89
C ASP A 37 -15.98 -0.09 10.72
N PRO A 38 -17.29 0.20 10.59
CA PRO A 38 -17.79 1.54 10.35
C PRO A 38 -17.32 2.55 11.39
N GLY A 39 -16.94 3.75 10.95
CA GLY A 39 -16.32 4.78 11.77
C GLY A 39 -14.79 4.65 11.95
N THR A 40 -14.19 3.56 11.47
CA THR A 40 -12.73 3.40 11.41
C THR A 40 -12.22 3.76 10.01
N TYR A 41 -11.29 4.70 9.94
CA TYR A 41 -10.68 5.13 8.68
C TYR A 41 -9.26 4.60 8.50
N LYS A 42 -8.89 4.33 7.26
CA LYS A 42 -7.57 3.81 6.87
C LYS A 42 -6.98 4.67 5.78
N ARG A 43 -5.74 5.10 6.00
CA ARG A 43 -4.97 5.85 5.02
C ARG A 43 -4.30 4.89 4.04
N VAL A 44 -4.56 5.05 2.75
CA VAL A 44 -3.85 4.33 1.65
C VAL A 44 -2.81 5.25 1.02
N ASP A 45 -1.72 4.70 0.49
CA ASP A 45 -0.65 5.52 -0.08
C ASP A 45 -1.07 6.18 -1.40
N TYR A 46 -1.78 5.45 -2.26
CA TYR A 46 -2.27 5.90 -3.57
C TYR A 46 -3.71 5.46 -3.79
N TYR A 47 -4.50 6.30 -4.45
CA TYR A 47 -5.90 6.04 -4.75
C TYR A 47 -6.24 6.48 -6.17
N TRP A 48 -6.92 5.61 -6.91
CA TRP A 48 -7.52 5.91 -8.21
C TRP A 48 -9.01 5.55 -8.16
N LEU A 49 -9.88 6.50 -8.52
CA LEU A 49 -11.29 6.25 -8.79
C LEU A 49 -11.49 6.07 -10.29
N LEU A 50 -12.04 4.92 -10.68
CA LEU A 50 -12.36 4.62 -12.08
C LEU A 50 -13.69 5.27 -12.50
N GLU A 51 -13.88 5.45 -13.80
CA GLU A 51 -15.11 6.05 -14.36
C GLU A 51 -16.38 5.28 -13.98
N ASP A 52 -16.27 3.97 -13.76
CA ASP A 52 -17.39 3.11 -13.36
C ASP A 52 -17.64 3.08 -11.84
N GLY A 53 -16.92 3.91 -11.07
CA GLY A 53 -17.08 4.05 -9.63
C GLY A 53 -16.29 3.04 -8.80
N ARG A 54 -15.57 2.09 -9.41
CA ARG A 54 -14.63 1.22 -8.69
C ARG A 54 -13.38 1.98 -8.27
N ALA A 55 -12.75 1.54 -7.19
CA ALA A 55 -11.48 2.11 -6.74
C ALA A 55 -10.33 1.11 -6.82
N ILE A 56 -9.15 1.62 -7.14
CA ILE A 56 -7.87 0.91 -7.01
C ILE A 56 -7.04 1.65 -5.98
N VAL A 57 -6.42 0.92 -5.06
CA VAL A 57 -5.52 1.48 -4.05
C VAL A 57 -4.13 0.88 -4.14
N GLY A 58 -3.11 1.72 -4.03
CA GLY A 58 -1.72 1.30 -3.93
C GLY A 58 -1.20 1.45 -2.50
N GLU A 59 -0.45 0.47 -2.03
CA GLU A 59 0.18 0.45 -0.71
C GLU A 59 1.68 0.17 -0.86
N LEU A 60 2.50 1.15 -0.48
CA LEU A 60 3.95 1.02 -0.52
C LEU A 60 4.43 0.29 0.74
N ASP A 61 4.59 -1.03 0.63
CA ASP A 61 5.07 -1.88 1.72
C ASP A 61 6.60 -1.94 1.78
N GLY A 62 7.12 -2.43 2.89
CA GLY A 62 8.51 -2.85 3.00
C GLY A 62 9.49 -1.72 3.29
N PHE A 63 9.17 -0.45 3.05
CA PHE A 63 10.11 0.65 3.30
C PHE A 63 10.51 0.76 4.79
N GLU A 64 9.55 0.61 5.71
CA GLU A 64 9.85 0.59 7.14
C GLU A 64 10.52 -0.71 7.62
N LYS A 65 10.25 -1.85 6.97
CA LYS A 65 10.92 -3.13 7.25
C LYS A 65 12.35 -3.16 6.73
N TYR A 66 12.63 -2.46 5.62
CA TYR A 66 13.97 -2.27 5.05
C TYR A 66 14.87 -1.48 6.01
N LEU A 67 14.29 -0.53 6.75
CA LEU A 67 15.00 0.28 7.76
C LEU A 67 15.04 -0.35 9.16
N LYS A 68 14.16 -1.31 9.46
CA LYS A 68 14.04 -1.95 10.78
C LYS A 68 13.89 -3.47 10.63
N SER A 69 15.01 -4.15 10.43
CA SER A 69 15.14 -5.54 10.89
C SER A 69 15.45 -5.51 12.39
N HIS A 70 15.20 -6.60 13.10
CA HIS A 70 15.18 -6.80 14.56
C HIS A 70 13.78 -6.58 15.17
N GLY A 71 13.15 -7.70 15.56
CA GLY A 71 11.95 -7.71 16.39
C GLY A 71 12.14 -6.97 17.72
N ASN A 72 11.14 -6.91 18.57
CA ASN A 72 11.28 -6.18 19.83
C ASN A 72 12.30 -6.91 20.73
N PRO A 73 13.46 -6.32 21.07
CA PRO A 73 14.51 -6.99 21.85
C PRO A 73 14.07 -7.25 23.30
N ARG A 74 12.96 -6.65 23.75
CA ARG A 74 12.37 -6.88 25.08
C ARG A 74 11.38 -8.06 25.13
N LYS A 75 11.10 -8.71 24.00
CA LYS A 75 10.17 -9.84 23.88
C LYS A 75 10.94 -11.13 23.62
N SER A 76 10.45 -12.25 24.14
CA SER A 76 10.98 -13.56 23.77
C SER A 76 10.78 -13.84 22.27
N PRO A 77 11.54 -14.78 21.67
CA PRO A 77 11.31 -15.20 20.29
C PRO A 77 9.86 -15.63 20.03
N ASP A 78 9.23 -16.35 20.95
CA ASP A 78 7.84 -16.80 20.84
C ASP A 78 6.84 -15.64 20.89
N GLU A 79 7.08 -14.64 21.74
CA GLU A 79 6.24 -13.45 21.82
C GLU A 79 6.36 -12.57 20.57
N ASN A 80 7.57 -12.47 20.01
CA ASN A 80 7.81 -11.79 18.74
C ASN A 80 7.10 -12.53 17.59
N LEU A 81 7.18 -13.86 17.54
CA LEU A 81 6.48 -14.70 16.55
C LEU A 81 4.96 -14.53 16.65
N ARG A 82 4.37 -14.64 17.85
CA ARG A 82 2.93 -14.43 18.06
C ARG A 82 2.49 -13.03 17.65
N SER A 83 3.30 -12.01 17.95
CA SER A 83 3.03 -10.62 17.56
C SER A 83 3.04 -10.46 16.04
N ALA A 84 4.00 -11.08 15.35
CA ALA A 84 4.08 -11.07 13.89
C ALA A 84 2.87 -11.77 13.25
N ILE A 85 2.49 -12.96 13.72
CA ILE A 85 1.30 -13.69 13.24
C ILE A 85 0.04 -12.84 13.42
N LYS A 86 -0.12 -12.19 14.58
CA LYS A 86 -1.27 -11.30 14.84
C LYS A 86 -1.30 -10.11 13.90
N ALA A 87 -0.14 -9.51 13.61
CA ALA A 87 -0.03 -8.41 12.64
C ALA A 87 -0.39 -8.87 11.23
N MET A 88 0.13 -10.03 10.77
CA MET A 88 -0.22 -10.59 9.46
C MET A 88 -1.71 -10.91 9.34
N ARG A 89 -2.34 -11.44 10.39
CA ARG A 89 -3.78 -11.71 10.38
C ARG A 89 -4.60 -10.43 10.28
N ARG A 90 -4.21 -9.38 11.01
CA ARG A 90 -4.86 -8.06 10.92
C ARG A 90 -4.74 -7.48 9.52
N GLU A 91 -3.54 -7.58 8.92
CA GLU A 91 -3.30 -7.09 7.56
C GLU A 91 -4.15 -7.84 6.53
N ARG A 92 -4.27 -9.17 6.65
CA ARG A 92 -5.12 -9.97 5.77
C ARG A 92 -6.61 -9.65 5.93
N MET A 93 -7.10 -9.48 7.16
CA MET A 93 -8.50 -9.09 7.38
C MET A 93 -8.77 -7.69 6.84
N ARG A 94 -7.79 -6.78 6.93
CA ARG A 94 -7.86 -5.44 6.36
C ARG A 94 -8.02 -5.49 4.84
N GLU A 95 -7.20 -6.27 4.16
CA GLU A 95 -7.30 -6.45 2.71
C GLU A 95 -8.64 -7.08 2.31
N THR A 96 -9.12 -8.04 3.11
CA THR A 96 -10.46 -8.64 2.91
C THR A 96 -11.57 -7.59 2.94
N GLY A 97 -11.52 -6.63 3.89
CA GLY A 97 -12.50 -5.55 3.97
C GLY A 97 -12.52 -4.68 2.73
N LEU A 98 -11.35 -4.20 2.27
CA LEU A 98 -11.25 -3.39 1.06
C LEU A 98 -11.75 -4.14 -0.17
N ASN A 99 -11.37 -5.41 -0.33
CA ASN A 99 -11.83 -6.23 -1.45
C ASN A 99 -13.37 -6.44 -1.43
N LEU A 100 -13.98 -6.58 -0.24
CA LEU A 100 -15.44 -6.68 -0.11
C LEU A 100 -16.18 -5.38 -0.47
N ALA A 101 -15.54 -4.22 -0.34
CA ALA A 101 -16.05 -2.95 -0.88
C ALA A 101 -15.83 -2.79 -2.39
N GLY A 102 -15.33 -3.82 -3.08
CA GLY A 102 -15.02 -3.76 -4.52
C GLY A 102 -13.77 -2.95 -4.83
N ILE A 103 -12.92 -2.70 -3.84
CA ILE A 103 -11.66 -1.98 -3.99
C ILE A 103 -10.55 -2.97 -4.34
N THR A 104 -9.83 -2.72 -5.44
CA THR A 104 -8.65 -3.51 -5.81
C THR A 104 -7.44 -3.00 -5.04
N VAL A 105 -6.80 -3.86 -4.24
CA VAL A 105 -5.61 -3.50 -3.45
C VAL A 105 -4.33 -3.99 -4.13
N LEU A 106 -3.43 -3.06 -4.46
CA LEU A 106 -2.09 -3.35 -4.98
C LEU A 106 -1.04 -3.08 -3.90
N ARG A 107 -0.32 -4.12 -3.49
CA ARG A 107 0.83 -4.00 -2.58
C ARG A 107 2.12 -4.19 -3.35
N PHE A 108 3.04 -3.25 -3.19
CA PHE A 108 4.35 -3.31 -3.82
C PHE A 108 5.39 -2.68 -2.91
N SER A 109 6.62 -3.16 -3.02
CA SER A 109 7.77 -2.51 -2.38
C SER A 109 8.37 -1.44 -3.28
N TYR A 110 9.22 -0.60 -2.70
CA TYR A 110 10.00 0.36 -3.52
C TYR A 110 10.89 -0.37 -4.54
N ALA A 111 11.39 -1.57 -4.21
CA ALA A 111 12.19 -2.36 -5.14
C ALA A 111 11.36 -2.89 -6.32
N ASP A 112 10.10 -3.28 -6.08
CA ASP A 112 9.18 -3.67 -7.15
C ASP A 112 8.91 -2.49 -8.08
N ALA A 113 8.76 -1.27 -7.53
CA ALA A 113 8.55 -0.07 -8.31
C ALA A 113 9.74 0.30 -9.23
N LEU A 114 10.95 -0.12 -8.86
CA LEU A 114 12.14 0.05 -9.70
C LEU A 114 12.25 -0.99 -10.82
N ASP A 115 11.55 -2.13 -10.73
CA ASP A 115 11.40 -3.10 -11.83
C ASP A 115 10.30 -2.62 -12.78
N THR A 116 10.66 -1.62 -13.59
CA THR A 116 9.71 -0.80 -14.37
C THR A 116 8.75 -1.62 -15.27
N GLU A 117 9.24 -2.68 -15.92
CA GLU A 117 8.42 -3.50 -16.82
C GLU A 117 7.36 -4.31 -16.05
N LYS A 118 7.78 -5.00 -14.99
CA LYS A 118 6.85 -5.79 -14.17
C LYS A 118 5.84 -4.90 -13.46
N PHE A 119 6.29 -3.75 -12.97
CA PHE A 119 5.43 -2.85 -12.24
C PHE A 119 4.42 -2.14 -13.15
N PHE A 120 4.84 -1.73 -14.34
CA PHE A 120 3.92 -1.26 -15.38
C PHE A 120 2.86 -2.31 -15.72
N SER A 121 3.28 -3.57 -15.90
CA SER A 121 2.36 -4.68 -16.18
C SER A 121 1.37 -4.91 -15.03
N LEU A 122 1.81 -4.80 -13.77
CA LEU A 122 0.95 -4.90 -12.60
C LEU A 122 -0.14 -3.82 -12.60
N LEU A 123 0.24 -2.55 -12.76
CA LEU A 123 -0.68 -1.41 -12.78
C LEU A 123 -1.68 -1.52 -13.94
N SER A 124 -1.18 -1.87 -15.13
CA SER A 124 -2.01 -2.07 -16.32
C SER A 124 -3.02 -3.20 -16.13
N THR A 125 -2.59 -4.35 -15.60
CA THR A 125 -3.45 -5.51 -15.35
C THR A 125 -4.51 -5.22 -14.29
N ALA A 126 -4.16 -4.40 -13.30
CA ALA A 126 -5.09 -3.94 -12.28
C ALA A 126 -6.14 -2.95 -12.82
N GLY A 127 -5.92 -2.38 -14.01
CA GLY A 127 -6.80 -1.41 -14.62
C GLY A 127 -6.57 0.02 -14.12
N VAL A 128 -5.36 0.34 -13.64
CA VAL A 128 -4.99 1.74 -13.33
C VAL A 128 -5.15 2.57 -14.61
N PRO A 129 -5.91 3.67 -14.58
CA PRO A 129 -6.22 4.43 -15.79
C PRO A 129 -4.97 5.11 -16.36
N LEU A 130 -4.96 5.31 -17.67
CA LEU A 130 -3.99 6.16 -18.36
C LEU A 130 -4.50 7.61 -18.37
N ALA A 131 -3.58 8.57 -18.42
CA ALA A 131 -3.85 10.01 -18.50
C ALA A 131 -4.23 10.48 -19.91
#